data_AF-A0A519XJJ6-F1
#
_entry.id   AF-A0A519XJJ6-F1
#
_cell.length_a   1.000
_cell.length_b   1.000
_cell.length_c   1.000
_cell.angle_alpha   90.00
_cell.angle_beta   90.00
_cell.angle_gamma   90.00
#
_symmetry.space_group_name_H-M   'P 1'
#
loop_
_entity.id
_entity.type
_entity.pdbx_description
1 polymer ?
#
loop_
_entity_poly.entity_id
_entity_poly.type
_entity_poly.pdbx_seq_one_letter_code
_entity_poly.pdbx_strand_id
1 'polypeptide(L)'
;MAIVNSIFTWYMKKRIHQIELFMKYPLDVQDEWLHTLISSAENTEWGKRYDYKSILTVQQFKERVPIQNYDTLKPYIERMLQGEQNILWPSEIKWFAKSSGTTSDRSKFIPVSEEALEECHFKGGKDMLSIYCNNRPNAQMFTGKGLVLGGSHQINQLCEDIHFGDLSAVLIKNLPVWAEYYRTPDMSIALMDNYEEKIDRMAEATIK
;
A
#
# COMPACT_ATOMS: atom_id res chain seq x y z
N MET A 1 -11.67 -9.02 27.13
CA MET A 1 -11.51 -7.84 26.26
C MET A 1 -10.41 -6.89 26.71
N ALA A 2 -10.38 -6.43 27.98
CA ALA A 2 -9.30 -5.55 28.48
C ALA A 2 -7.89 -6.14 28.33
N ILE A 3 -7.70 -7.44 28.62
CA ILE A 3 -6.40 -8.12 28.48
C ILE A 3 -5.92 -8.13 27.02
N VAL A 4 -6.83 -8.34 26.05
CA VAL A 4 -6.50 -8.34 24.61
C VAL A 4 -6.10 -6.94 24.15
N ASN A 5 -6.83 -5.91 24.58
CA ASN A 5 -6.48 -4.51 24.32
C ASN A 5 -5.08 -4.19 24.89
N SER A 6 -4.80 -4.57 26.14
CA SER A 6 -3.49 -4.33 26.77
C SER A 6 -2.32 -5.00 26.03
N ILE A 7 -2.47 -6.26 25.58
CA ILE A 7 -1.44 -6.98 24.82
C ILE A 7 -1.20 -6.31 23.47
N PHE A 8 -2.28 -5.95 22.76
CA PHE A 8 -2.19 -5.35 21.43
C PHE A 8 -1.59 -3.94 21.48
N THR A 9 -2.01 -3.12 22.46
CA THR A 9 -1.42 -1.81 22.73
C THR A 9 0.06 -1.91 23.07
N TRP A 10 0.48 -2.91 23.87
CA TRP A 10 1.90 -3.11 24.18
C TRP A 10 2.71 -3.48 22.94
N TYR A 11 2.20 -4.37 22.10
CA TYR A 11 2.85 -4.74 20.83
C TYR A 11 3.00 -3.53 19.90
N MET A 12 1.92 -2.76 19.72
CA MET A 12 1.93 -1.57 18.85
C MET A 12 2.91 -0.51 19.35
N LYS A 13 3.00 -0.29 20.67
CA LYS A 13 3.94 0.68 21.25
C LYS A 13 5.40 0.37 20.96
N LYS A 14 5.80 -0.88 20.71
CA LYS A 14 7.19 -1.20 20.35
C LYS A 14 7.65 -0.52 19.06
N ARG A 15 6.72 -0.22 18.15
CA ARG A 15 7.00 0.45 16.89
C ARG A 15 7.40 1.92 17.06
N ILE A 16 7.02 2.56 18.17
CA ILE A 16 7.31 3.99 18.43
C ILE A 16 8.81 4.27 18.42
N HIS A 17 9.62 3.34 18.96
CA HIS A 17 11.06 3.50 19.00
C HIS A 17 11.68 3.57 17.59
N GLN A 18 11.15 2.78 16.66
CA GLN A 18 11.59 2.82 15.27
C GLN A 18 11.22 4.15 14.60
N ILE A 19 10.02 4.68 14.88
CA ILE A 19 9.58 5.99 14.39
C ILE A 19 10.48 7.11 14.93
N GLU A 20 10.83 7.07 16.22
CA GLU A 20 11.75 8.03 16.83
C GLU A 20 13.14 7.99 16.17
N LEU A 21 13.64 6.81 15.81
CA LEU A 21 14.89 6.68 15.06
C LEU A 21 14.80 7.33 13.68
N PHE A 22 13.69 7.15 12.96
CA PHE A 22 13.47 7.80 11.67
C PHE A 22 13.46 9.33 11.79
N MET A 23 12.85 9.86 12.85
CA MET A 23 12.84 11.29 13.13
C MET A 23 14.21 11.83 13.53
N LYS A 24 15.01 11.03 14.24
CA LYS A 24 16.34 11.42 14.71
C LYS A 24 17.41 11.36 13.62
N TYR A 25 17.31 10.39 12.71
CA TYR A 25 18.29 10.13 11.65
C TYR A 25 17.63 10.07 10.25
N PRO A 26 16.90 11.11 9.82
CA PRO A 26 16.11 11.05 8.59
C PRO A 26 16.96 10.94 7.32
N LEU A 27 18.18 11.49 7.33
CA LEU A 27 19.09 11.45 6.19
C LEU A 27 19.65 10.04 5.98
N ASP A 28 20.14 9.41 7.05
CA ASP A 28 20.68 8.05 7.00
C ASP A 28 19.61 7.06 6.54
N VAL A 29 18.38 7.21 7.05
CA VAL A 29 17.24 6.37 6.68
C VAL A 29 16.85 6.54 5.21
N GLN A 30 16.85 7.76 4.68
CA GLN A 30 16.56 8.00 3.26
C GLN A 30 17.66 7.45 2.34
N ASP A 31 18.92 7.56 2.75
CA ASP A 31 20.06 7.03 1.99
C ASP A 31 20.02 5.49 1.93
N GLU A 32 19.85 4.83 3.08
CA GLU A 32 19.67 3.37 3.16
C GLU A 32 18.48 2.89 2.34
N TRP A 33 17.35 3.61 2.40
CA TRP A 33 16.15 3.26 1.66
C TRP A 33 16.35 3.40 0.15
N LEU A 34 16.98 4.48 -0.32
CA LEU A 34 17.32 4.65 -1.74
C LEU A 34 18.18 3.48 -2.22
N HIS A 35 19.24 3.14 -1.49
CA HIS A 35 20.14 2.04 -1.84
C HIS A 35 19.43 0.69 -1.88
N THR A 36 18.54 0.44 -0.92
CA THR A 36 17.69 -0.75 -0.90
C THR A 36 16.81 -0.84 -2.16
N LEU A 37 16.14 0.26 -2.53
CA LEU A 37 15.26 0.31 -3.70
C LEU A 37 16.02 0.08 -5.01
N ILE A 38 17.13 0.78 -5.24
CA ILE A 38 17.88 0.67 -6.50
C ILE A 38 18.59 -0.69 -6.62
N SER A 39 19.09 -1.25 -5.51
CA SER A 39 19.70 -2.58 -5.51
C SER A 39 18.65 -3.66 -5.77
N SER A 40 17.46 -3.56 -5.17
CA SER A 40 16.35 -4.48 -5.44
C SER A 40 15.98 -4.47 -6.93
N ALA A 41 15.87 -3.27 -7.51
CA ALA A 41 15.42 -3.10 -8.90
C ALA A 41 16.53 -3.25 -9.95
N GLU A 42 17.79 -3.53 -9.58
CA GLU A 42 18.94 -3.43 -10.51
C GLU A 42 18.84 -4.34 -11.74
N ASN A 43 18.16 -5.48 -11.60
CA ASN A 43 18.04 -6.50 -12.64
C ASN A 43 16.77 -6.37 -13.50
N THR A 44 15.90 -5.40 -13.19
CA THR A 44 14.71 -5.07 -13.97
C THR A 44 15.11 -4.43 -15.31
N GLU A 45 14.18 -4.35 -16.27
CA GLU A 45 14.40 -3.59 -17.51
C GLU A 45 14.77 -2.14 -17.22
N TRP A 46 14.06 -1.50 -16.28
CA TRP A 46 14.31 -0.13 -15.87
C TRP A 46 15.65 0.06 -15.17
N GLY A 47 15.99 -0.84 -14.25
CA GLY A 47 17.27 -0.83 -13.53
C GLY A 47 18.46 -1.01 -14.47
N LYS A 48 18.33 -1.89 -15.47
CA LYS A 48 19.35 -2.05 -16.53
C LYS A 48 19.46 -0.83 -17.43
N ARG A 49 18.32 -0.22 -17.81
CA ARG A 49 18.29 0.99 -18.65
C ARG A 49 19.09 2.14 -18.04
N TYR A 50 19.01 2.28 -16.72
CA TYR A 50 19.71 3.33 -15.97
C TYR A 50 20.89 2.79 -15.15
N ASP A 51 21.40 1.61 -15.46
CA ASP A 51 22.56 0.99 -14.82
C ASP A 51 22.59 1.17 -13.28
N TYR A 52 21.50 0.77 -12.60
CA TYR A 52 21.34 0.93 -11.15
C TYR A 52 22.47 0.26 -10.37
N LYS A 53 23.00 -0.84 -10.90
CA LYS A 53 24.10 -1.60 -10.30
C LYS A 53 25.36 -0.77 -10.04
N SER A 54 25.64 0.26 -10.85
CA SER A 54 26.82 1.11 -10.68
C SER A 54 26.56 2.40 -9.90
N ILE A 55 25.32 2.62 -9.42
CA ILE A 55 24.96 3.80 -8.63
C ILE A 55 25.36 3.56 -7.18
N LEU A 56 26.31 4.36 -6.69
CA LEU A 56 26.83 4.31 -5.32
C LEU A 56 26.47 5.56 -4.51
N THR A 57 25.95 6.61 -5.14
CA THR A 57 25.58 7.84 -4.45
C THR A 57 24.28 8.42 -4.99
N VAL A 58 23.59 9.18 -4.14
CA VAL A 58 22.40 9.98 -4.53
C VAL A 58 22.69 10.90 -5.72
N GLN A 59 23.91 11.45 -5.83
CA GLN A 59 24.28 12.34 -6.93
C GLN A 59 24.32 11.60 -8.26
N GLN A 60 24.94 10.41 -8.29
CA GLN A 60 24.94 9.55 -9.49
C GLN A 60 23.53 9.14 -9.90
N PHE A 61 22.65 8.85 -8.93
CA PHE A 61 21.25 8.57 -9.20
C PHE A 61 20.56 9.75 -9.88
N LYS A 62 20.71 10.96 -9.35
CA LYS A 62 20.11 12.19 -9.90
C LYS A 62 20.60 12.54 -11.30
N GLU A 63 21.87 12.30 -11.59
CA GLU A 63 22.46 12.54 -12.91
C GLU A 63 21.95 11.56 -13.95
N ARG A 64 21.69 10.31 -13.54
CA ARG A 64 21.38 9.22 -14.45
C ARG A 64 19.89 8.99 -14.66
N VAL A 65 19.08 9.18 -13.62
CA VAL A 65 17.64 8.90 -13.62
C VAL A 65 16.87 10.21 -13.76
N PRO A 66 16.29 10.51 -14.94
CA PRO A 66 15.52 11.72 -15.12
C PRO A 66 14.20 11.65 -14.35
N ILE A 67 13.69 12.82 -13.95
CA ILE A 67 12.36 12.94 -13.33
C ILE A 67 11.32 12.43 -14.31
N GLN A 68 10.46 11.51 -13.85
CA GLN A 68 9.40 10.89 -14.64
C GLN A 68 8.04 11.47 -14.29
N ASN A 69 7.14 11.44 -15.27
CA ASN A 69 5.70 11.60 -15.05
C ASN A 69 4.96 10.31 -15.45
N TYR A 70 3.63 10.29 -15.31
CA TYR A 70 2.86 9.10 -15.65
C TYR A 70 2.97 8.73 -17.13
N ASP A 71 2.91 9.71 -18.04
CA ASP A 71 2.94 9.46 -19.48
C ASP A 71 4.28 8.87 -19.94
N THR A 72 5.39 9.24 -19.31
CA THR A 72 6.71 8.65 -19.57
C THR A 72 6.81 7.20 -19.11
N LEU A 73 6.07 6.81 -18.06
CA LEU A 73 6.05 5.44 -17.52
C LEU A 73 4.94 4.58 -18.13
N LYS A 74 3.92 5.21 -18.73
CA LYS A 74 2.74 4.55 -19.26
C LYS A 74 3.04 3.39 -20.20
N PRO A 75 3.99 3.46 -21.16
CA PRO A 75 4.30 2.32 -22.03
C PRO A 75 4.79 1.08 -21.25
N TYR A 76 5.50 1.28 -20.15
CA TYR A 76 5.95 0.19 -19.27
C TYR A 76 4.78 -0.37 -18.46
N ILE A 77 3.94 0.51 -17.92
CA ILE A 77 2.75 0.13 -17.14
C ILE A 77 1.76 -0.65 -18.02
N GLU A 78 1.57 -0.26 -19.28
CA GLU A 78 0.70 -0.96 -20.24
C GLU A 78 1.19 -2.37 -20.55
N ARG A 79 2.50 -2.58 -20.68
CA ARG A 79 3.11 -3.91 -20.81
C ARG A 79 2.89 -4.76 -19.55
N MET A 80 3.05 -4.15 -18.38
CA MET A 80 2.78 -4.84 -17.11
C MET A 80 1.31 -5.22 -16.98
N LEU A 81 0.37 -4.37 -17.42
CA LEU A 81 -1.07 -4.66 -17.46
C LEU A 81 -1.44 -5.81 -18.43
N GLN A 82 -0.56 -6.11 -19.38
CA GLN A 82 -0.68 -7.26 -20.30
C GLN A 82 -0.02 -8.53 -19.75
N GLY A 83 0.56 -8.49 -18.55
CA GLY A 83 1.18 -9.65 -17.90
C GLY A 83 2.71 -9.61 -17.84
N GLU A 84 3.36 -8.64 -18.49
CA GLU A 84 4.83 -8.62 -18.54
C GLU A 84 5.45 -8.18 -17.20
N GLN A 85 6.34 -9.00 -16.65
CA GLN A 85 6.93 -8.81 -15.33
C GLN A 85 8.37 -8.29 -15.39
N ASN A 86 8.94 -7.92 -14.24
CA ASN A 86 10.33 -7.48 -14.10
C ASN A 86 10.71 -6.25 -14.96
N ILE A 87 9.72 -5.38 -15.22
CA ILE A 87 9.90 -4.15 -15.99
C ILE A 87 10.35 -2.99 -15.08
N LEU A 88 9.47 -2.52 -14.19
CA LEU A 88 9.73 -1.41 -13.25
C LEU A 88 10.14 -1.88 -11.85
N TRP A 89 9.75 -3.10 -11.48
CA TRP A 89 9.99 -3.70 -10.17
C TRP A 89 10.21 -5.22 -10.34
N PRO A 90 11.08 -5.86 -9.54
CA PRO A 90 11.48 -7.25 -9.76
C PRO A 90 10.45 -8.28 -9.28
N SER A 91 9.67 -7.96 -8.24
CA SER A 91 8.63 -8.87 -7.75
C SER A 91 7.49 -8.95 -8.77
N GLU A 92 6.72 -10.04 -8.69
CA GLU A 92 5.52 -10.19 -9.49
C GLU A 92 4.49 -9.10 -9.12
N ILE A 93 3.90 -8.46 -10.15
CA ILE A 93 2.87 -7.45 -10.01
C ILE A 93 1.56 -7.99 -10.58
N LYS A 94 0.60 -8.22 -9.67
CA LYS A 94 -0.78 -8.63 -10.01
C LYS A 94 -1.79 -7.54 -9.80
N TRP A 95 -1.47 -6.56 -8.96
CA TRP A 95 -2.41 -5.52 -8.53
C TRP A 95 -2.02 -4.16 -9.08
N PHE A 96 -3.02 -3.41 -9.55
CA PHE A 96 -2.86 -2.02 -9.95
C PHE A 96 -3.89 -1.15 -9.24
N ALA A 97 -3.42 -0.11 -8.56
CA ALA A 97 -4.30 0.91 -8.03
C ALA A 97 -4.74 1.85 -9.17
N LYS A 98 -6.05 2.00 -9.33
CA LYS A 98 -6.65 2.94 -10.27
C LYS A 98 -6.74 4.31 -9.60
N SER A 99 -6.10 5.31 -10.19
CA SER A 99 -6.20 6.70 -9.77
C SER A 99 -7.03 7.49 -10.78
N SER A 100 -8.03 8.21 -10.29
CA SER A 100 -9.02 8.99 -11.05
C SER A 100 -8.48 10.35 -11.54
N GLY A 101 -7.17 10.45 -11.80
CA GLY A 101 -6.46 11.71 -12.07
C GLY A 101 -7.28 12.76 -12.84
N THR A 102 -7.36 13.98 -12.30
CA THR A 102 -8.29 15.07 -12.70
C THR A 102 -7.99 15.74 -14.05
N THR A 103 -7.14 15.15 -14.88
CA THR A 103 -6.77 15.72 -16.18
C THR A 103 -6.54 14.60 -17.19
N SER A 104 -7.32 14.66 -18.28
CA SER A 104 -7.46 13.70 -19.39
C SER A 104 -8.25 12.42 -19.06
N ASP A 105 -9.21 12.07 -19.92
CA ASP A 105 -10.23 11.01 -19.82
C ASP A 105 -9.71 9.56 -19.74
N ARG A 106 -8.52 9.32 -19.17
CA ARG A 106 -7.95 7.98 -18.98
C ARG A 106 -7.46 7.81 -17.55
N SER A 107 -8.02 6.80 -16.87
CA SER A 107 -7.57 6.42 -15.53
C SER A 107 -6.09 6.04 -15.54
N LYS A 108 -5.38 6.43 -14.47
CA LYS A 108 -3.98 6.05 -14.25
C LYS A 108 -3.95 4.74 -13.47
N PHE A 109 -3.03 3.85 -13.82
CA PHE A 109 -2.82 2.56 -13.18
C PHE A 109 -1.44 2.54 -12.53
N ILE A 110 -1.40 2.34 -11.23
CA ILE A 110 -0.16 2.35 -10.45
C ILE A 110 0.13 0.90 -10.03
N PRO A 111 1.25 0.29 -10.46
CA PRO A 111 1.67 -1.03 -10.00
C PRO A 111 1.73 -1.08 -8.47
N VAL A 112 1.15 -2.13 -7.88
CA VAL A 112 1.20 -2.37 -6.43
C VAL A 112 1.91 -3.70 -6.21
N SER A 113 3.13 -3.63 -5.68
CA SER A 113 3.91 -4.82 -5.30
C SER A 113 3.53 -5.32 -3.91
N GLU A 114 3.93 -6.55 -3.60
CA GLU A 114 3.77 -7.11 -2.25
C GLU A 114 4.56 -6.30 -1.21
N GLU A 115 5.76 -5.84 -1.54
CA GLU A 115 6.55 -4.97 -0.65
C GLU A 115 5.87 -3.63 -0.40
N ALA A 116 5.19 -3.05 -1.41
CA ALA A 116 4.41 -1.84 -1.21
C ALA A 116 3.22 -2.07 -0.25
N LEU A 117 2.56 -3.23 -0.32
CA LEU A 117 1.50 -3.59 0.62
C LEU A 117 2.04 -3.73 2.04
N GLU A 118 3.08 -4.54 2.24
CA GLU A 118 3.62 -4.88 3.55
C GLU A 118 4.43 -3.74 4.18
N GLU A 119 5.43 -3.23 3.46
CA GLU A 119 6.43 -2.28 3.97
C GLU A 119 6.00 -0.82 3.85
N CYS A 120 4.93 -0.51 3.12
CA CYS A 120 4.37 0.85 3.07
C CYS A 120 2.96 0.90 3.67
N HIS A 121 1.96 0.27 3.04
CA HIS A 121 0.56 0.45 3.45
C HIS A 121 0.25 -0.14 4.83
N PHE A 122 0.56 -1.41 5.06
CA PHE A 122 0.28 -2.07 6.33
C PHE A 122 1.23 -1.62 7.43
N LYS A 123 2.49 -1.35 7.10
CA LYS A 123 3.46 -0.72 8.00
C LYS A 123 3.00 0.68 8.45
N GLY A 124 2.50 1.50 7.54
CA GLY A 124 1.91 2.81 7.85
C GLY A 124 0.66 2.71 8.72
N GLY A 125 -0.20 1.72 8.50
CA GLY A 125 -1.33 1.42 9.40
C GLY A 125 -0.86 1.09 10.82
N LYS A 126 0.19 0.26 10.95
CA LYS A 126 0.81 -0.05 12.25
C LYS A 126 1.44 1.19 12.89
N ASP A 127 2.07 2.08 12.11
CA ASP A 127 2.60 3.37 12.60
C ASP A 127 1.49 4.24 13.19
N MET A 128 0.40 4.40 12.45
CA MET A 128 -0.75 5.19 12.90
C MET A 128 -1.31 4.65 14.22
N LEU A 129 -1.52 3.34 14.32
CA LEU A 129 -2.00 2.70 15.55
C LEU A 129 -1.02 2.85 16.71
N SER A 130 0.28 2.71 16.45
CA SER A 130 1.36 2.91 17.43
C SER A 130 1.33 4.34 18.00
N ILE A 131 1.33 5.35 17.12
CA ILE A 131 1.26 6.77 17.50
C ILE A 131 0.00 7.05 18.31
N TYR A 132 -1.16 6.55 17.86
CA TYR A 132 -2.42 6.72 18.57
C TYR A 132 -2.38 6.08 19.98
N CYS A 133 -1.95 4.83 20.09
CA CYS A 133 -1.84 4.11 21.35
C CYS A 133 -0.83 4.72 22.32
N ASN A 134 0.23 5.34 21.80
CA ASN A 134 1.21 6.07 22.59
C ASN A 134 0.61 7.36 23.15
N ASN A 135 -0.08 8.12 22.31
CA ASN A 135 -0.69 9.40 22.69
C ASN A 135 -1.96 9.24 23.55
N ARG A 136 -2.64 8.08 23.45
CA ARG A 136 -3.88 7.76 24.17
C ARG A 136 -3.75 6.40 24.88
N PRO A 137 -2.94 6.29 25.95
CA PRO A 137 -2.60 5.01 26.59
C PRO A 137 -3.81 4.29 27.22
N ASN A 138 -4.88 5.03 27.54
CA ASN A 138 -6.09 4.49 28.14
C ASN A 138 -7.18 4.16 27.10
N ALA A 139 -6.92 4.36 25.81
CA ALA A 139 -7.89 4.07 24.76
C ALA A 139 -8.23 2.57 24.72
N GLN A 140 -9.51 2.28 24.51
CA GLN A 140 -10.07 0.94 24.39
C GLN A 140 -10.40 0.62 22.93
N MET A 141 -9.60 1.11 21.99
CA MET A 141 -9.88 0.99 20.54
C MET A 141 -10.05 -0.46 20.08
N PHE A 142 -9.36 -1.42 20.72
CA PHE A 142 -9.42 -2.83 20.35
C PHE A 142 -10.45 -3.63 21.17
N THR A 143 -11.33 -2.97 21.93
CA THR A 143 -12.47 -3.64 22.58
C THR A 143 -13.69 -3.74 21.68
N GLY A 144 -13.69 -3.07 20.52
CA GLY A 144 -14.75 -3.14 19.52
C GLY A 144 -14.20 -3.42 18.13
N LYS A 145 -15.09 -3.40 17.13
CA LYS A 145 -14.74 -3.50 15.70
C LYS A 145 -14.54 -2.09 15.13
N GLY A 146 -13.63 -1.96 14.17
CA GLY A 146 -13.47 -0.76 13.35
C GLY A 146 -14.40 -0.79 12.14
N LEU A 147 -15.22 0.25 11.97
CA LEU A 147 -16.01 0.41 10.75
C LEU A 147 -15.08 0.84 9.61
N VAL A 148 -15.02 0.05 8.54
CA VAL A 148 -14.17 0.33 7.37
C VAL A 148 -15.03 0.49 6.13
N LEU A 149 -14.78 1.57 5.39
CA LEU A 149 -15.38 1.88 4.10
C LEU A 149 -14.34 1.64 3.00
N GLY A 150 -14.64 0.72 2.09
CA GLY A 150 -13.82 0.41 0.93
C GLY A 150 -14.33 1.08 -0.35
N GLY A 151 -13.41 1.36 -1.26
CA GLY A 151 -13.73 1.70 -2.65
C GLY A 151 -14.23 0.47 -3.43
N SER A 152 -14.48 0.70 -4.71
CA SER A 152 -14.92 -0.31 -5.68
C SER A 152 -13.76 -1.19 -6.17
N HIS A 153 -14.06 -2.43 -6.54
CA HIS A 153 -13.09 -3.38 -7.08
C HIS A 153 -13.48 -3.79 -8.50
N GLN A 154 -12.53 -3.80 -9.44
CA GLN A 154 -12.74 -4.26 -10.81
C GLN A 154 -11.72 -5.35 -11.18
N ILE A 155 -12.04 -6.18 -12.17
CA ILE A 155 -11.14 -7.22 -12.70
C ILE A 155 -10.66 -6.78 -14.08
N ASN A 156 -9.38 -7.00 -14.39
CA ASN A 156 -8.86 -6.68 -15.72
C ASN A 156 -9.41 -7.67 -16.75
N GLN A 157 -9.91 -7.15 -17.86
CA GLN A 157 -10.45 -7.97 -18.96
C GLN A 157 -9.35 -8.47 -19.92
N LEU A 158 -8.14 -7.90 -19.84
CA LEU A 158 -7.04 -8.21 -20.77
C LEU A 158 -6.15 -9.37 -20.30
N CYS A 159 -6.03 -9.58 -18.99
CA CYS A 159 -5.27 -10.67 -18.38
C CYS A 159 -5.98 -11.05 -17.08
N GLU A 160 -6.44 -12.30 -16.99
CA GLU A 160 -7.25 -12.78 -15.86
C GLU A 160 -6.49 -12.73 -14.52
N ASP A 161 -5.16 -12.88 -14.56
CA ASP A 161 -4.29 -12.85 -13.37
C ASP A 161 -3.95 -11.42 -12.89
N ILE A 162 -4.38 -10.39 -13.64
CA ILE A 162 -4.18 -8.99 -13.29
C ILE A 162 -5.48 -8.37 -12.79
N HIS A 163 -5.37 -7.62 -11.70
CA HIS A 163 -6.50 -6.98 -11.05
C HIS A 163 -6.26 -5.48 -10.89
N PHE A 164 -7.31 -4.66 -11.03
CA PHE A 164 -7.21 -3.23 -10.77
C PHE A 164 -8.45 -2.67 -10.07
N GLY A 165 -8.27 -1.67 -9.23
CA GLY A 165 -9.40 -1.04 -8.55
C GLY A 165 -8.95 0.13 -7.70
N ASP A 166 -9.86 0.67 -6.91
CA ASP A 166 -9.49 1.68 -5.94
C ASP A 166 -8.43 1.11 -4.99
N LEU A 167 -7.43 1.91 -4.62
CA LEU A 167 -6.35 1.45 -3.74
C LEU A 167 -6.92 0.82 -2.46
N SER A 168 -7.97 1.41 -1.88
CA SER A 168 -8.65 0.88 -0.70
C SER A 168 -9.22 -0.53 -0.92
N ALA A 169 -9.73 -0.84 -2.12
CA ALA A 169 -10.19 -2.18 -2.45
C ALA A 169 -9.02 -3.18 -2.56
N VAL A 170 -7.90 -2.76 -3.15
CA VAL A 170 -6.66 -3.56 -3.21
C VAL A 170 -6.16 -3.85 -1.79
N LEU A 171 -6.14 -2.85 -0.91
CA LEU A 171 -5.71 -3.03 0.48
C LEU A 171 -6.64 -3.98 1.25
N ILE A 172 -7.96 -3.79 1.15
CA ILE A 172 -8.95 -4.65 1.84
C ILE A 172 -8.79 -6.11 1.44
N LYS A 173 -8.59 -6.39 0.14
CA LYS A 173 -8.38 -7.76 -0.35
C LYS A 173 -7.11 -8.42 0.15
N ASN A 174 -6.10 -7.64 0.52
CA ASN A 174 -4.80 -8.13 0.96
C ASN A 174 -4.57 -7.91 2.46
N LEU A 175 -5.61 -7.57 3.25
CA LEU A 175 -5.45 -7.28 4.67
C LEU A 175 -4.88 -8.48 5.44
N PRO A 176 -3.95 -8.25 6.38
CA PRO A 176 -3.56 -9.28 7.34
C PRO A 176 -4.75 -9.81 8.14
N VAL A 177 -4.77 -11.10 8.44
CA VAL A 177 -5.89 -11.80 9.11
C VAL A 177 -6.35 -11.13 10.41
N TRP A 178 -5.42 -10.56 11.20
CA TRP A 178 -5.78 -9.86 12.43
C TRP A 178 -6.57 -8.56 12.14
N ALA A 179 -6.21 -7.83 11.08
CA ALA A 179 -6.88 -6.60 10.71
C ALA A 179 -8.28 -6.89 10.14
N GLU A 180 -8.39 -7.97 9.37
CA GLU A 180 -9.67 -8.54 8.92
C GLU A 180 -10.58 -8.87 10.12
N TYR A 181 -10.02 -9.53 11.15
CA TYR A 181 -10.78 -9.86 12.35
C TYR A 181 -11.27 -8.62 13.11
N TYR A 182 -10.55 -7.50 13.10
CA TYR A 182 -10.96 -6.30 13.84
C TYR A 182 -11.83 -5.34 13.05
N ARG A 183 -12.05 -5.55 11.74
CA ARG A 183 -12.94 -4.70 10.95
C ARG A 183 -14.37 -5.23 10.88
N THR A 184 -15.26 -4.32 10.52
CA THR A 184 -16.65 -4.56 10.10
C THR A 184 -16.99 -3.55 9.01
N PRO A 185 -17.86 -3.85 8.04
CA PRO A 185 -18.58 -5.10 7.81
C PRO A 185 -17.73 -6.13 7.06
N ASP A 186 -18.30 -7.28 6.71
CA ASP A 186 -17.64 -8.30 5.90
C ASP A 186 -17.11 -7.74 4.57
N MET A 187 -16.07 -8.38 4.02
CA MET A 187 -15.42 -7.92 2.77
C MET A 187 -16.40 -7.74 1.61
N SER A 188 -17.37 -8.65 1.49
CA SER A 188 -18.40 -8.63 0.45
C SER A 188 -19.24 -7.36 0.47
N ILE A 189 -19.51 -6.80 1.66
CA ILE A 189 -20.26 -5.56 1.83
C ILE A 189 -19.32 -4.35 1.60
N ALA A 190 -18.12 -4.37 2.18
CA ALA A 190 -17.16 -3.26 2.06
C ALA A 190 -16.75 -2.97 0.60
N LEU A 191 -16.69 -4.01 -0.24
CA LEU A 191 -16.27 -3.93 -1.65
C LEU A 191 -17.43 -3.80 -2.66
N MET A 192 -18.68 -3.60 -2.22
CA MET A 192 -19.80 -3.40 -3.15
C MET A 192 -19.60 -2.18 -4.06
N ASP A 193 -20.05 -2.25 -5.30
CA ASP A 193 -19.95 -1.11 -6.24
C ASP A 193 -21.08 -0.09 -6.05
N ASN A 194 -22.31 -0.56 -5.80
CA ASN A 194 -23.46 0.30 -5.57
C ASN A 194 -23.35 0.97 -4.21
N TYR A 195 -23.12 2.28 -4.20
CA TYR A 195 -22.91 3.05 -2.99
C TYR A 195 -24.13 3.08 -2.07
N GLU A 196 -25.34 3.31 -2.62
CA GLU A 196 -26.57 3.38 -1.83
C GLU A 196 -26.83 2.03 -1.13
N GLU A 197 -26.80 0.94 -1.91
CA GLU A 197 -27.01 -0.41 -1.36
C GLU A 197 -25.91 -0.78 -0.36
N LYS A 198 -24.65 -0.38 -0.60
CA LYS A 198 -23.55 -0.59 0.35
C LYS A 198 -23.89 0.03 1.69
N ILE A 199 -24.29 1.30 1.73
CA ILE A 199 -24.56 2.00 3.00
C ILE A 199 -25.67 1.31 3.78
N ASP A 200 -26.75 0.89 3.11
CA ASP A 200 -27.85 0.16 3.76
C ASP A 200 -27.36 -1.18 4.35
N ARG A 201 -26.64 -1.98 3.57
CA ARG A 201 -26.08 -3.26 4.03
C ARG A 201 -25.07 -3.09 5.17
N MET A 202 -24.28 -2.03 5.12
CA MET A 202 -23.33 -1.69 6.19
C MET A 202 -24.07 -1.37 7.49
N ALA A 203 -25.15 -0.59 7.43
CA ALA A 203 -25.97 -0.29 8.59
C ALA A 203 -26.58 -1.57 9.18
N GLU A 204 -27.21 -2.42 8.35
CA GLU A 204 -27.78 -3.70 8.77
C GLU A 204 -26.75 -4.62 9.46
N ALA A 205 -25.53 -4.67 8.94
CA ALA A 205 -24.45 -5.51 9.46
C ALA A 205 -23.85 -5.00 10.77
N THR A 206 -24.01 -3.71 11.10
CA THR A 206 -23.29 -3.05 12.20
C THR A 206 -24.18 -2.56 13.34
N ILE A 207 -25.50 -2.56 13.16
CA ILE A 207 -26.47 -2.07 14.16
C ILE A 207 -26.74 -3.05 15.33
N LYS A 208 -26.21 -4.28 15.25
CA LYS A 208 -26.46 -5.36 16.22
C LYS A 208 -25.45 -5.40 17.37
#